data_AF-Q8CBP2-F1
#
_entry.id   AF-Q8CBP2-F1
#
_cell.length_a   1.000
_cell.length_b   1.000
_cell.length_c   1.000
_cell.angle_alpha   90.00
_cell.angle_beta   90.00
_cell.angle_gamma   90.00
#
_symmetry.space_group_name_H-M   'P 1'
#
loop_
_entity.id
_entity.type
_entity.pdbx_description
1 polymer ?
#
loop_
_entity_poly.entity_id
_entity_poly.type
_entity_poly.pdbx_seq_one_letter_code
_entity_poly.pdbx_strand_id
1 'polypeptide(L)' 'DKNLIDYFIPFLPLEYKHVKMCVRAEMRARGAAVDEDVVTSVADEMTFFPKDEKIYSDKGCKTVQSRLDFH' A
#
# COMPACT_ATOMS: atom_id res chain seq x y z
N ASP A 1 39.96 -4.61 -4.48
CA ASP A 1 38.78 -3.74 -4.37
C ASP A 1 37.87 -3.85 -5.59
N LYS A 2 36.72 -4.51 -5.43
CA LYS A 2 35.64 -4.60 -6.43
C LYS A 2 34.29 -4.53 -5.72
N ASN A 3 33.91 -3.34 -5.27
CA ASN A 3 32.55 -3.03 -4.79
C ASN A 3 32.02 -1.87 -5.63
N LEU A 4 31.75 -2.12 -6.91
CA LEU A 4 31.13 -1.16 -7.82
C LEU A 4 29.67 -1.54 -8.00
N ILE A 5 28.77 -0.57 -7.86
CA ILE A 5 27.34 -0.75 -8.16
C ILE A 5 27.14 -0.51 -9.65
N ASP A 6 26.68 -1.53 -10.38
CA ASP A 6 26.37 -1.42 -11.82
C ASP A 6 25.08 -0.61 -12.07
N TYR A 7 24.06 -0.82 -11.23
CA TYR A 7 22.77 -0.13 -11.35
C TYR A 7 22.15 0.14 -9.98
N PHE A 8 21.65 1.37 -9.80
CA PHE A 8 20.83 1.77 -8.67
C PHE A 8 19.40 2.00 -9.15
N ILE A 9 18.45 1.19 -8.65
CA ILE A 9 17.03 1.25 -9.02
C ILE A 9 16.24 1.71 -7.79
N PRO A 10 15.99 3.02 -7.63
CA PRO A 10 15.21 3.52 -6.52
C PRO A 10 13.72 3.25 -6.74
N PHE A 11 13.03 2.87 -5.67
CA PHE A 11 11.58 2.75 -5.64
C PHE A 11 10.99 3.93 -4.88
N LEU A 12 9.93 4.50 -5.43
CA LEU A 12 9.23 5.63 -4.82
C LEU A 12 8.21 5.14 -3.76
N PRO A 13 7.89 5.98 -2.77
CA PRO A 13 6.77 5.73 -1.86
C PRO A 13 5.45 5.55 -2.61
N LEU A 14 4.54 4.76 -2.04
CA LEU A 14 3.25 4.49 -2.67
C LEU A 14 2.22 5.55 -2.29
N GLU A 15 1.66 6.21 -3.29
CA GLU A 15 0.48 7.07 -3.11
C GLU A 15 -0.78 6.30 -2.64
N TYR A 16 -1.77 7.04 -2.12
CA TYR A 16 -3.10 6.54 -1.72
C TYR A 16 -3.76 5.64 -2.79
N LYS A 17 -3.69 6.03 -4.08
CA LYS A 17 -4.24 5.22 -5.18
C LYS A 17 -3.59 3.83 -5.28
N HIS A 18 -2.28 3.74 -5.04
CA HIS A 18 -1.54 2.47 -5.10
C HIS A 18 -1.90 1.58 -3.89
N VAL A 19 -2.15 2.18 -2.73
CA VAL A 19 -2.66 1.45 -1.57
C VAL A 19 -4.01 0.82 -1.90
N LYS A 20 -4.97 1.57 -2.47
CA LYS A 20 -6.26 1.00 -2.90
C LYS A 20 -6.08 -0.14 -3.92
N MET A 21 -5.10 -0.05 -4.83
CA MET A 21 -4.78 -1.16 -5.75
C MET A 21 -4.31 -2.41 -5.00
N CYS A 22 -3.46 -2.25 -3.99
CA CYS A 22 -3.00 -3.36 -3.16
C CYS A 22 -4.14 -4.01 -2.36
N VAL A 23 -5.07 -3.22 -1.80
CA VAL A 23 -6.23 -3.77 -1.09
C VAL A 23 -7.09 -4.61 -2.04
N ARG A 24 -7.41 -4.10 -3.23
CA ARG A 24 -8.15 -4.88 -4.25
C ARG A 24 -7.43 -6.16 -4.66
N ALA A 25 -6.11 -6.08 -4.84
CA ALA A 25 -5.30 -7.24 -5.20
C ALA A 25 -5.33 -8.31 -4.10
N GLU A 26 -5.23 -7.88 -2.83
CA GLU A 26 -5.29 -8.78 -1.68
C GLU A 26 -6.68 -9.41 -1.50
N MET A 27 -7.77 -8.63 -1.65
CA MET A 27 -9.14 -9.19 -1.60
C MET A 27 -9.33 -10.28 -2.66
N ARG A 28 -8.87 -10.05 -3.89
CA ARG A 28 -8.91 -11.04 -4.97
C ARG A 28 -8.04 -12.25 -4.67
N ALA A 29 -6.84 -12.06 -4.11
CA ALA A 29 -5.97 -13.15 -3.70
C ALA A 29 -6.59 -14.05 -2.62
N ARG A 30 -7.44 -13.47 -1.75
CA ARG A 30 -8.25 -14.19 -0.75
C ARG A 30 -9.53 -14.82 -1.31
N GLY A 31 -9.85 -14.61 -2.58
CA GLY A 31 -11.10 -15.06 -3.20
C GLY A 31 -12.34 -14.27 -2.75
N ALA A 32 -12.16 -13.12 -2.10
CA ALA A 32 -13.26 -12.24 -1.71
C ALA A 32 -13.70 -11.36 -2.89
N ALA A 33 -15.00 -11.05 -2.94
CA ALA A 33 -15.50 -10.02 -3.84
C ALA A 33 -14.90 -8.66 -3.43
N VAL A 34 -14.55 -7.84 -4.41
CA VAL A 34 -14.03 -6.49 -4.14
C VAL A 34 -15.18 -5.60 -3.71
N ASP A 35 -15.14 -5.13 -2.47
CA ASP A 35 -16.02 -4.11 -1.92
C ASP A 35 -15.24 -2.78 -1.85
N GLU A 36 -15.68 -1.78 -2.62
CA GLU A 36 -14.99 -0.48 -2.70
C GLU A 36 -15.10 0.34 -1.42
N ASP A 37 -16.12 0.09 -0.59
CA ASP A 37 -16.25 0.74 0.72
C ASP A 37 -15.20 0.18 1.69
N VAL A 38 -15.01 -1.14 1.70
CA VAL A 38 -13.92 -1.79 2.45
C VAL A 38 -12.55 -1.35 1.95
N VAL A 39 -12.35 -1.27 0.61
CA VAL A 39 -11.09 -0.80 0.02
C VAL A 39 -10.75 0.62 0.48
N THR A 40 -11.76 1.49 0.57
CA THR A 40 -11.58 2.88 1.01
C THR A 40 -11.32 2.93 2.52
N SER A 41 -12.07 2.19 3.33
CA SER A 41 -11.87 2.12 4.79
C SER A 41 -10.47 1.63 5.14
N VAL A 42 -10.02 0.53 4.54
CA VAL A 42 -8.68 -0.03 4.79
C VAL A 42 -7.59 0.94 4.36
N ALA A 43 -7.77 1.65 3.24
CA ALA A 43 -6.82 2.67 2.81
C ALA A 43 -6.79 3.86 3.76
N ASP A 44 -7.93 4.31 4.28
CA ASP A 44 -8.04 5.44 5.21
C ASP A 44 -7.45 5.14 6.60
N GLU A 45 -7.46 3.86 7.01
CA GLU A 45 -6.83 3.37 8.24
C GLU A 45 -5.29 3.29 8.16
N MET A 46 -4.71 3.51 6.97
CA MET A 46 -3.26 3.56 6.79
C MET A 46 -2.67 4.92 7.18
N THR A 47 -1.38 4.93 7.50
CA THR A 47 -0.66 6.16 7.82
C THR A 47 0.03 6.72 6.58
N PHE A 48 -0.14 8.02 6.37
CA PHE A 48 0.40 8.75 5.22
C PHE A 48 1.19 9.99 5.65
N PHE A 49 2.14 10.39 4.81
CA PHE A 49 2.95 11.59 4.93
C PHE A 49 2.91 12.42 3.63
N PRO A 50 3.11 13.75 3.71
CA PRO A 50 3.11 14.55 4.93
C PRO A 50 1.72 14.55 5.61
N LYS A 51 1.65 14.91 6.90
CA LYS A 51 0.43 14.69 7.72
C LYS A 51 -0.80 15.46 7.21
N ASP A 52 -0.58 16.61 6.58
CA ASP A 52 -1.64 17.50 6.15
C ASP A 52 -2.22 17.04 4.80
N GLU A 53 -1.35 16.66 3.84
CA GLU A 53 -1.77 16.26 2.50
C GLU A 53 -2.01 14.75 2.34
N LYS A 54 -1.49 13.92 3.26
CA LYS A 54 -1.65 12.45 3.29
C LYS A 54 -1.38 11.77 1.93
N ILE A 55 -0.29 12.15 1.26
CA ILE A 55 -0.03 11.75 -0.13
C ILE A 55 0.60 10.36 -0.22
N TYR A 56 1.65 10.11 0.57
CA TYR A 56 2.48 8.92 0.46
C TYR A 56 2.32 8.02 1.69
N SER A 57 2.16 6.73 1.48
CA SER A 57 2.05 5.76 2.57
C SER A 57 3.40 5.53 3.25
N ASP A 58 3.42 5.58 4.58
CA ASP A 58 4.63 5.28 5.37
C ASP A 58 5.12 3.84 5.16
N LYS A 59 4.20 2.91 4.88
CA LYS A 59 4.48 1.46 4.82
C LYS A 59 4.19 0.83 3.47
N GLY A 60 3.74 1.61 2.48
CA GLY A 60 3.26 1.08 1.21
C GLY A 60 2.17 0.03 1.46
N CYS A 61 2.32 -1.15 0.85
CA CYS A 61 1.30 -2.21 0.96
C CYS A 61 1.56 -3.23 2.08
N LYS A 62 2.61 -3.04 2.90
CA LYS A 62 3.07 -4.05 3.87
C LYS A 62 2.01 -4.45 4.91
N THR A 63 1.15 -3.53 5.32
CA THR A 63 0.16 -3.77 6.40
C THR A 63 -1.27 -3.94 5.89
N VAL A 64 -1.48 -3.98 4.56
CA VAL A 64 -2.82 -4.13 3.97
C VAL A 64 -3.45 -5.46 4.41
N GLN A 65 -2.67 -6.54 4.39
CA GLN A 65 -3.15 -7.88 4.77
C GLN A 65 -3.70 -7.90 6.20
N SER A 66 -2.91 -7.43 7.16
CA SER A 66 -3.33 -7.38 8.56
C SER A 66 -4.53 -6.46 8.82
N ARG A 67 -4.74 -5.43 7.98
CA ARG A 67 -5.89 -4.53 8.10
C ARG A 67 -7.16 -5.18 7.58
N LEU A 68 -7.07 -5.90 6.45
CA LEU A 68 -8.18 -6.65 5.89
C LEU A 68 -8.69 -7.78 6.81
N ASP A 69 -7.89 -8.27 7.76
CA ASP A 69 -8.34 -9.29 8.72
C ASP A 69 -9.41 -8.78 9.70
N PHE A 70 -9.62 -7.46 9.77
CA PHE A 70 -10.65 -6.83 10.61
C PHE A 70 -11.94 -6.47 9.85
N HIS A 71 -12.00 -6.79 8.55
CA HIS A 71 -13.13 -6.51 7.63
C HIS A 71 -13.66 -7.80 7.03
#